data_AF-A0A538U298-F1
#
_entry.id   AF-A0A538U298-F1
#
_cell.length_a   1.000
_cell.length_b   1.000
_cell.length_c   1.000
_cell.angle_alpha   90.00
_cell.angle_beta   90.00
_cell.angle_gamma   90.00
#
_symmetry.space_group_name_H-M   'P 1'
#
loop_
_entity.id
_entity.type
_entity.pdbx_description
1 polymer ?
#
loop_
_entity_poly.entity_id
_entity_poly.type
_entity_poly.pdbx_seq_one_letter_code
_entity_poly.pdbx_strand_id
1 'polypeptide(L)'
;MPVLSVAERATCARLPAGGARADYLAAHLLMRTMLADLTRDDPARIRFRRARGGRPRVVGPAAARGLRFSLSRADGIVLCAVAEAAVGADVESARRVGADPLAVAETCCGEPELEALRALPPGRRV
;
A
#
# COMPACT_ATOMS: atom_id res chain seq x y z
N MET A 1 -1.62 -16.02 -15.30
CA MET A 1 -1.86 -14.63 -14.86
C MET A 1 -1.03 -13.65 -15.68
N PRO A 2 -1.55 -13.11 -16.79
CA PRO A 2 -0.77 -12.26 -17.71
C PRO A 2 -0.57 -10.81 -17.23
N VAL A 3 -1.33 -10.32 -16.24
CA VAL A 3 -1.30 -8.91 -15.78
C VAL A 3 -0.01 -8.53 -15.04
N LEU A 4 0.51 -9.42 -14.19
CA LEU A 4 1.74 -9.17 -13.42
C LEU A 4 2.96 -9.29 -14.33
N SER A 5 3.96 -8.44 -14.14
CA SER A 5 5.26 -8.58 -14.81
C SER A 5 6.02 -9.82 -14.34
N VAL A 6 7.04 -10.25 -15.09
CA VAL A 6 7.95 -11.34 -14.70
C VAL A 6 8.56 -11.09 -13.32
N ALA A 7 9.00 -9.85 -13.05
CA ALA A 7 9.64 -9.49 -11.78
C ALA A 7 8.66 -9.54 -10.58
N GLU A 8 7.41 -9.13 -10.78
CA GLU A 8 6.38 -9.23 -9.72
C GLU A 8 6.00 -10.69 -9.49
N ARG A 9 5.85 -11.50 -10.54
CA ARG A 9 5.60 -12.95 -10.38
C ARG A 9 6.73 -13.63 -9.62
N ALA A 10 7.98 -13.31 -9.95
CA ALA A 10 9.14 -13.83 -9.23
C ALA A 10 9.17 -13.38 -7.76
N THR A 11 8.80 -12.13 -7.47
CA THR A 11 8.68 -11.61 -6.10
C THR A 11 7.58 -12.32 -5.33
N CYS A 12 6.41 -12.47 -5.93
CA CYS A 12 5.28 -13.20 -5.36
C CYS A 12 5.63 -14.66 -5.02
N ALA A 13 6.39 -15.32 -5.90
CA ALA A 13 6.80 -16.71 -5.70
C ALA A 13 7.75 -16.90 -4.51
N ARG A 14 8.50 -15.87 -4.12
CA ARG A 14 9.40 -15.90 -2.94
C ARG A 14 8.68 -15.63 -1.62
N LEU A 15 7.45 -15.11 -1.64
CA LEU A 15 6.68 -14.89 -0.42
C LEU A 15 6.19 -16.22 0.16
N PRO A 16 6.08 -16.34 1.51
CA PRO A 16 5.45 -17.47 2.15
C PRO A 16 4.05 -17.75 1.59
N ALA A 17 3.68 -19.02 1.45
CA ALA A 17 2.33 -19.39 1.06
C ALA A 17 1.30 -18.91 2.11
N GLY A 18 0.08 -18.61 1.68
CA GLY A 18 -0.98 -18.08 2.53
C GLY A 18 -1.22 -16.58 2.34
N GLY A 19 -1.63 -15.89 3.42
CA GLY A 19 -2.12 -14.51 3.38
C GLY A 19 -1.14 -13.51 2.74
N ALA A 20 0.15 -13.59 3.07
CA ALA A 20 1.14 -12.66 2.53
C ALA A 20 1.24 -12.70 1.00
N ARG A 21 1.16 -13.90 0.39
CA ARG A 21 1.17 -14.06 -1.05
C ARG A 21 -0.14 -13.59 -1.68
N ALA A 22 -1.28 -13.87 -1.05
CA ALA A 22 -2.59 -13.40 -1.50
C ALA A 22 -2.68 -11.86 -1.49
N ASP A 23 -2.26 -11.23 -0.41
CA ASP A 23 -2.26 -9.77 -0.26
C ASP A 23 -1.35 -9.10 -1.29
N TYR A 24 -0.18 -9.69 -1.57
CA TYR A 24 0.72 -9.19 -2.60
C TYR A 24 0.07 -9.24 -3.99
N LEU A 25 -0.55 -10.38 -4.34
CA LEU A 25 -1.24 -10.53 -5.61
C LEU A 25 -2.39 -9.53 -5.73
N ALA A 26 -3.26 -9.45 -4.72
CA ALA A 26 -4.40 -8.54 -4.70
C ALA A 26 -3.95 -7.07 -4.87
N ALA A 27 -2.90 -6.65 -4.16
CA ALA A 27 -2.37 -5.30 -4.27
C ALA A 27 -1.79 -4.97 -5.64
N HIS A 28 -0.98 -5.85 -6.20
CA HIS A 28 -0.38 -5.59 -7.50
C HIS A 28 -1.40 -5.68 -8.65
N LEU A 29 -2.41 -6.55 -8.53
CA LEU A 29 -3.52 -6.59 -9.48
C LEU A 29 -4.39 -5.33 -9.39
N LEU A 30 -4.76 -4.89 -8.18
CA LEU A 30 -5.54 -3.67 -7.97
C LEU A 30 -4.81 -2.45 -8.52
N MET A 31 -3.54 -2.27 -8.14
CA MET A 31 -2.68 -1.19 -8.64
C MET A 31 -2.64 -1.13 -10.17
N ARG A 32 -2.32 -2.27 -10.82
CA ARG A 32 -2.21 -2.32 -12.28
C ARG A 32 -3.53 -2.03 -12.96
N THR A 33 -4.63 -2.55 -12.41
CA THR A 33 -5.98 -2.35 -12.96
C THR A 33 -6.43 -0.90 -12.83
N MET A 34 -6.25 -0.27 -11.67
CA MET A 34 -6.59 1.14 -11.47
C MET A 34 -5.78 2.08 -12.38
N LEU A 35 -4.47 1.85 -12.49
CA LEU A 35 -3.62 2.65 -13.38
C LEU A 35 -4.00 2.48 -14.85
N ALA A 36 -4.29 1.25 -15.26
CA ALA A 36 -4.76 0.94 -16.60
C ALA A 36 -6.10 1.60 -16.93
N ASP A 37 -7.07 1.51 -16.02
CA ASP A 37 -8.39 2.11 -16.19
C ASP A 37 -8.31 3.63 -16.38
N LEU A 38 -7.55 4.32 -15.52
CA LEU A 38 -7.32 5.76 -15.61
C LEU A 38 -6.58 6.19 -16.89
N THR A 39 -5.87 5.28 -17.53
CA THR A 39 -5.05 5.56 -18.72
C THR A 39 -5.60 4.95 -20.00
N ARG A 40 -6.69 4.17 -19.90
CA ARG A 40 -7.28 3.33 -20.96
C ARG A 40 -6.23 2.46 -21.68
N ASP A 41 -5.28 1.89 -20.93
CA ASP A 41 -4.26 0.97 -21.45
C ASP A 41 -4.44 -0.44 -20.83
N ASP A 42 -3.63 -1.40 -21.25
CA ASP A 42 -3.61 -2.75 -20.69
C ASP A 42 -2.87 -2.74 -19.32
N PRO A 43 -3.44 -3.32 -18.25
CA PRO A 43 -2.75 -3.55 -16.98
C PRO A 43 -1.35 -4.17 -17.10
N ALA A 44 -1.14 -5.07 -18.07
CA ALA A 44 0.15 -5.70 -18.33
C ALA A 44 1.19 -4.75 -18.96
N ARG A 45 0.73 -3.70 -19.68
CA ARG A 45 1.57 -2.71 -20.36
C ARG A 45 2.06 -1.60 -19.42
N ILE A 46 1.49 -1.48 -18.22
CA ILE A 46 1.97 -0.55 -17.20
C ILE A 46 3.38 -0.94 -16.76
N ARG A 47 4.30 0.01 -16.89
CA ARG A 47 5.72 -0.14 -16.58
C ARG A 47 6.09 0.70 -15.38
N PHE A 48 6.81 0.06 -14.46
CA PHE A 48 7.30 0.67 -13.24
C PHE A 48 8.83 0.72 -13.25
N ARG A 49 9.38 1.74 -12.62
CA ARG A 49 10.80 1.82 -12.27
C ARG A 49 10.92 2.01 -10.77
N ARG A 50 11.81 1.24 -10.14
CA ARG A 50 12.15 1.40 -8.72
C ARG A 50 13.59 1.90 -8.62
N ALA A 51 13.77 3.10 -8.06
CA ALA A 51 15.11 3.56 -7.69
C ALA A 51 15.58 2.81 -6.44
N ARG A 52 16.90 2.69 -6.23
CA ARG A 52 17.46 2.06 -5.04
C ARG A 52 16.91 2.75 -3.78
N GLY A 53 16.28 1.98 -2.89
CA GLY A 53 15.61 2.50 -1.68
C GLY A 53 14.32 3.29 -1.91
N GLY A 54 13.89 3.51 -3.15
CA GLY A 54 12.73 4.34 -3.47
C GLY A 54 11.41 3.58 -3.63
N ARG A 55 10.31 4.34 -3.57
CA ARG A 55 8.97 3.87 -3.98
C ARG A 55 8.95 3.65 -5.50
N PRO A 56 8.26 2.61 -6.01
CA PRO A 56 8.09 2.41 -7.44
C PRO A 56 7.35 3.59 -8.07
N ARG A 57 7.74 3.97 -9.30
CA ARG A 57 7.10 5.03 -10.09
C ARG A 57 6.67 4.51 -11.44
N VAL A 58 5.54 5.00 -11.94
CA VAL A 58 5.06 4.68 -13.29
C VAL A 58 5.93 5.42 -14.31
N VAL A 59 6.43 4.70 -15.31
CA VAL A 59 7.31 5.25 -16.37
C VAL A 59 6.75 5.03 -17.78
N GLY A 60 5.68 4.25 -17.90
CA GLY A 60 4.99 3.98 -19.15
C GLY A 60 3.64 3.29 -18.89
N PRO A 61 2.65 3.46 -19.78
CA PRO A 61 2.63 4.28 -21.00
C PRO A 61 2.73 5.79 -20.74
N ALA A 62 2.86 6.62 -21.79
CA ALA A 62 3.02 8.07 -21.65
C ALA A 62 1.88 8.72 -20.85
N ALA A 63 0.64 8.29 -21.11
CA ALA A 63 -0.57 8.71 -20.38
C ALA A 63 -0.48 8.45 -18.87
N ALA A 64 0.30 7.45 -18.43
CA ALA A 64 0.42 7.06 -17.04
C ALA A 64 1.58 7.76 -16.30
N ARG A 65 2.45 8.52 -16.99
CA ARG A 65 3.67 9.10 -16.38
C ARG A 65 3.39 10.19 -15.35
N GLY A 66 2.26 10.89 -15.49
CA GLY A 66 1.78 11.87 -14.51
C GLY A 66 1.28 11.22 -13.21
N LEU A 67 0.82 9.97 -13.28
CA LEU A 67 0.23 9.30 -12.14
C LEU A 67 1.26 8.92 -11.08
N ARG A 68 0.82 8.99 -9.84
CA ARG A 68 1.48 8.53 -8.62
C ARG A 68 0.52 7.57 -7.93
N PHE A 69 1.08 6.61 -7.22
CA PHE A 69 0.29 5.65 -6.47
C PHE A 69 0.92 5.34 -5.12
N SER A 70 0.08 4.91 -4.19
CA SER A 70 0.49 4.35 -2.89
C SER A 70 -0.27 3.05 -2.67
N LEU A 71 0.44 2.04 -2.17
CA LEU A 71 -0.12 0.75 -1.76
C LEU A 71 0.12 0.55 -0.27
N SER A 72 -0.94 0.22 0.47
CA SER A 72 -0.85 -0.29 1.83
C SER A 72 -1.74 -1.53 1.97
N ARG A 73 -1.41 -2.40 2.93
CA ARG A 73 -2.05 -3.71 3.08
C ARG A 73 -2.01 -4.13 4.54
N ALA A 74 -3.14 -4.58 5.07
CA ALA A 74 -3.23 -5.14 6.41
C ALA A 74 -4.33 -6.20 6.45
N ASP A 75 -4.02 -7.37 7.00
CA ASP A 75 -4.98 -8.46 7.31
C ASP A 75 -5.99 -8.78 6.19
N GLY A 76 -5.52 -9.00 4.96
CA GLY A 76 -6.41 -9.32 3.83
C GLY A 76 -7.05 -8.10 3.17
N ILE A 77 -6.84 -6.90 3.69
CA ILE A 77 -7.25 -5.64 3.08
C ILE A 77 -6.09 -5.09 2.25
N VAL A 78 -6.44 -4.62 1.06
CA VAL A 78 -5.54 -3.90 0.17
C VAL A 78 -6.12 -2.52 -0.06
N LEU A 79 -5.32 -1.49 0.20
CA LEU A 79 -5.62 -0.11 -0.15
C LEU A 79 -4.68 0.37 -1.26
N CYS A 80 -5.27 0.92 -2.32
CA CYS A 80 -4.54 1.55 -3.41
C CYS A 80 -5.10 2.93 -3.68
N ALA A 81 -4.24 3.95 -3.59
CA ALA A 81 -4.57 5.30 -4.03
C ALA A 81 -3.78 5.66 -5.28
N VAL A 82 -4.44 6.35 -6.21
CA VAL A 82 -3.84 6.86 -7.44
C VAL A 82 -4.22 8.33 -7.61
N ALA A 83 -3.26 9.18 -7.94
CA ALA A 83 -3.48 10.61 -8.16
C ALA A 83 -2.45 11.19 -9.14
N GLU A 84 -2.72 12.39 -9.66
CA GLU A 84 -1.75 13.16 -10.46
C GLU A 84 -0.73 13.93 -9.59
N ALA A 85 -0.98 14.02 -8.29
CA ALA A 85 -0.10 14.62 -7.29
C ALA A 85 0.52 13.56 -6.37
N ALA A 86 1.41 13.98 -5.47
CA ALA A 86 1.92 13.08 -4.43
C ALA A 86 0.75 12.56 -3.58
N VAL A 87 0.69 11.23 -3.40
CA VAL A 87 -0.37 10.56 -2.63
C VAL A 87 0.23 9.52 -1.70
N GLY A 88 -0.32 9.46 -0.49
CA GLY A 88 -0.09 8.44 0.51
C GLY A 88 -1.42 7.81 0.90
N ALA A 89 -1.42 6.50 1.09
CA ALA A 89 -2.58 5.77 1.56
C ALA A 89 -2.07 4.69 2.49
N ASP A 90 -2.74 4.55 3.62
CA ASP A 90 -2.34 3.64 4.67
C ASP A 90 -3.55 2.92 5.27
N VAL A 91 -3.36 1.64 5.58
CA VAL A 91 -4.37 0.80 6.22
C VAL A 91 -3.64 -0.10 7.22
N GLU A 92 -4.13 -0.09 8.45
CA GLU A 92 -3.58 -0.88 9.55
C GLU A 92 -4.67 -1.75 10.18
N SER A 93 -4.26 -2.90 10.72
CA SER A 93 -5.20 -3.81 11.38
C SER A 93 -5.20 -3.62 12.88
N ALA A 94 -6.39 -3.29 13.42
CA ALA A 94 -6.62 -3.27 14.87
C ALA A 94 -6.52 -4.67 15.52
N ARG A 95 -6.49 -5.76 14.75
CA ARG A 95 -6.44 -7.13 15.29
C ARG A 95 -5.07 -7.53 15.83
N ARG A 96 -4.02 -6.84 15.37
CA ARG A 96 -2.61 -7.13 15.71
C ARG A 96 -1.94 -5.98 16.44
N VAL A 97 -2.74 -5.26 17.20
CA VAL A 97 -2.27 -4.23 18.10
C VAL A 97 -1.53 -4.91 19.26
N GLY A 98 -0.28 -4.51 19.49
CA GLY A 98 0.56 -5.07 20.55
C GLY A 98 -0.01 -4.83 21.96
N ALA A 99 0.63 -5.40 22.98
CA ALA A 99 0.14 -5.30 24.36
C ALA A 99 0.12 -3.86 24.91
N ASP A 100 0.99 -2.97 24.40
CA ASP A 100 1.04 -1.56 24.78
C ASP A 100 1.13 -0.64 23.56
N PRO A 101 -0.02 -0.19 23.04
CA PRO A 101 -0.06 0.67 21.86
C PRO A 101 0.17 2.14 22.18
N LEU A 102 -0.04 2.53 23.44
CA LEU A 102 0.26 3.88 23.91
C LEU A 102 1.78 4.11 23.90
N ALA A 103 2.57 3.09 24.27
CA ALA A 103 4.03 3.17 24.13
C ALA A 103 4.48 3.42 22.68
N VAL A 104 3.79 2.83 21.69
CA VAL A 104 4.08 3.11 20.27
C VAL A 104 3.72 4.56 19.93
N ALA A 105 2.52 5.00 20.32
CA ALA A 105 2.07 6.37 20.09
C ALA A 105 3.04 7.40 20.68
N GLU A 106 3.58 7.16 21.89
CA GLU A 106 4.53 8.07 22.55
C GLU A 106 5.84 8.27 21.77
N THR A 107 6.19 7.36 20.85
CA THR A 107 7.40 7.49 20.02
C THR A 107 7.17 8.20 18.68
N CYS A 108 5.92 8.32 18.23
CA CYS A 108 5.60 8.78 16.87
C CYS A 108 4.56 9.91 16.80
N CYS A 109 3.74 10.09 17.83
CA CYS A 109 2.71 11.13 17.91
C CYS A 109 3.24 12.38 18.62
N GLY A 110 2.77 13.54 18.19
CA GLY A 110 3.01 14.79 18.90
C GLY A 110 2.13 14.94 20.15
N GLU A 111 2.45 15.89 21.02
CA GLU A 111 1.71 16.14 22.27
C GLU A 111 0.20 16.30 22.08
N PRO A 112 -0.32 17.06 21.10
CA PRO A 112 -1.77 17.20 20.92
C PRO A 112 -2.46 15.87 20.55
N GLU A 113 -1.78 15.01 19.79
CA GLU A 113 -2.31 13.70 19.40
C GLU A 113 -2.34 12.74 20.59
N LEU A 114 -1.29 12.78 21.42
CA LEU A 114 -1.22 11.99 22.67
C LEU A 114 -2.28 12.43 23.68
N GLU A 115 -2.51 13.74 23.84
CA GLU A 115 -3.56 14.27 24.71
C GLU A 115 -4.93 13.81 24.25
N ALA A 116 -5.22 13.92 22.95
CA ALA A 116 -6.46 13.43 22.36
C ALA A 116 -6.65 11.92 22.58
N LEU A 117 -5.59 11.13 22.39
CA LEU A 117 -5.62 9.68 22.62
C LEU A 117 -5.87 9.33 24.09
N ARG A 118 -5.19 10.01 25.02
CA ARG A 118 -5.36 9.81 26.48
C ARG A 118 -6.75 10.22 26.96
N ALA A 119 -7.40 11.18 26.30
CA ALA A 119 -8.77 11.60 26.62
C ALA A 119 -9.83 10.55 26.23
N LEU A 120 -9.54 9.61 25.33
CA LEU A 120 -10.48 8.56 24.94
C LEU A 120 -10.70 7.54 26.09
N PRO A 121 -11.84 6.84 26.15
CA PRO A 121 -12.03 5.71 27.07
C PRO A 121 -11.01 4.58 26.81
N PRO A 122 -10.61 3.77 27.80
CA PRO A 122 -9.58 2.73 27.63
C PRO A 122 -9.78 1.80 26.43
N GLY A 123 -11.01 1.33 26.17
CA GLY A 123 -11.35 0.47 25.02
C GLY A 123 -11.41 1.18 23.65
N ARG A 124 -10.99 2.44 23.59
CA ARG A 124 -10.94 3.28 22.37
C ARG A 124 -9.57 3.92 22.16
N ARG A 125 -8.59 3.63 23.03
CA ARG A 125 -7.20 4.13 22.90
C ARG A 125 -6.39 3.31 21.88
N VAL A 126 -7.03 2.29 21.29
CA VAL A 126 -6.63 1.43 20.17
C VAL A 126 -7.72 0.39 19.90
#